data_AF-A0A0U0W5L9-F1
#
_entry.id   AF-A0A0U0W5L9-F1
#
_cell.length_a   1.000
_cell.length_b   1.000
_cell.length_c   1.000
_cell.angle_alpha   90.00
_cell.angle_beta   90.00
_cell.angle_gamma   90.00
#
_symmetry.space_group_name_H-M   'P 1'
#
loop_
_entity.id
_entity.type
_entity.pdbx_description
1 polymer ?
#
loop_
_entity_poly.entity_id
_entity_poly.type
_entity_poly.pdbx_seq_one_letter_code
_entity_poly.pdbx_strand_id
1 'polypeptide(L)'
;MAERCAAEGLCAMGLRFSEDKTAPAERFATLKQRLGDAFEVIEIDSRPGNPGGFGRMAHSVLTDEVREVDGQPAYEARKRVVEFLTQRLT
;
A
#
# COMPACT_ATOMS: atom_id res chain seq x y z
N MET A 1 20.51 -1.35 1.34
CA MET A 1 19.11 -0.86 1.17
C MET A 1 18.61 -0.18 2.44
N ALA A 2 18.67 -0.83 3.61
CA ALA A 2 18.29 -0.19 4.89
C ALA A 2 19.12 1.06 5.22
N GLU A 3 20.45 1.03 5.00
CA GLU A 3 21.32 2.19 5.28
C GLU A 3 21.03 3.42 4.40
N ARG A 4 20.64 3.23 3.14
CA ARG A 4 20.23 4.35 2.26
C ARG A 4 18.91 4.97 2.72
N CYS A 5 17.97 4.17 3.24
CA CYS A 5 16.70 4.70 3.74
C CYS A 5 16.88 5.58 4.98
N ALA A 6 17.79 5.20 5.88
CA ALA A 6 18.12 5.98 7.07
C ALA A 6 18.99 7.22 6.76
N ALA A 7 19.88 7.15 5.76
CA ALA A 7 20.81 8.23 5.43
C ALA A 7 20.24 9.28 4.43
N GLU A 8 19.30 8.89 3.55
CA GLU A 8 18.79 9.75 2.46
C GLU A 8 17.31 10.16 2.66
N GLY A 9 16.68 9.84 3.80
CA GLY A 9 15.27 10.18 4.03
C GLY A 9 14.28 9.46 3.09
N LEU A 10 14.69 8.32 2.51
CA LEU A 10 13.83 7.53 1.63
C LEU A 10 12.75 6.86 2.47
N CYS A 11 11.57 7.50 2.53
CA CYS A 11 10.37 6.80 2.96
C CYS A 11 9.97 5.81 1.87
N ALA A 12 9.55 4.62 2.24
CA ALA A 12 8.92 3.65 1.35
C ALA A 12 7.41 3.58 1.64
N MET A 13 6.62 3.26 0.62
CA MET A 13 5.18 3.03 0.76
C MET A 13 4.87 1.62 0.29
N GLY A 14 4.17 0.85 1.11
CA GLY A 14 3.68 -0.49 0.80
C GLY A 14 2.16 -0.47 0.67
N LEU A 15 1.64 -1.15 -0.34
CA LEU A 15 0.20 -1.31 -0.56
C LEU A 15 -0.13 -2.81 -0.60
N ARG A 16 -1.20 -3.23 0.07
CA ARG A 16 -1.69 -4.62 0.00
C ARG A 16 -3.19 -4.73 0.25
N PHE A 17 -3.75 -5.88 -0.11
CA PHE A 17 -5.04 -6.32 0.40
C PHE A 17 -4.89 -7.22 1.63
N SER A 18 -5.84 -7.17 2.55
CA SER A 18 -5.77 -7.90 3.83
C SER A 18 -5.72 -9.43 3.64
N GLU A 19 -6.51 -9.97 2.70
CA GLU A 19 -6.57 -11.41 2.38
C GLU A 19 -5.57 -11.84 1.29
N ASP A 20 -4.68 -10.93 0.86
CA ASP A 20 -3.71 -11.23 -0.18
C ASP A 20 -2.69 -12.29 0.28
N LYS A 21 -2.74 -13.44 -0.38
CA LYS A 21 -1.83 -14.58 -0.11
C LYS A 21 -0.48 -14.45 -0.81
N THR A 22 -0.39 -13.70 -1.91
CA THR A 22 0.88 -13.50 -2.64
C THR A 22 1.69 -12.39 -2.00
N ALA A 23 1.03 -11.43 -1.33
CA ALA A 23 1.62 -10.38 -0.50
C ALA A 23 1.15 -10.47 0.97
N PRO A 24 1.65 -11.45 1.75
CA PRO A 24 1.20 -11.69 3.13
C PRO A 24 1.63 -10.59 4.11
N ALA A 25 0.83 -10.39 5.17
CA ALA A 25 0.99 -9.32 6.16
C ALA A 25 2.38 -9.32 6.82
N GLU A 26 2.94 -10.50 7.05
CA GLU A 26 4.21 -10.71 7.73
C GLU A 26 5.38 -10.08 6.96
N ARG A 27 5.29 -10.01 5.63
CA ARG A 27 6.30 -9.31 4.81
C ARG A 27 6.30 -7.81 5.10
N PHE A 28 5.11 -7.21 5.20
CA PHE A 28 4.96 -5.78 5.49
C PHE A 28 5.33 -5.48 6.94
N ALA A 29 4.97 -6.35 7.89
CA ALA A 29 5.40 -6.22 9.28
C ALA A 29 6.93 -6.26 9.42
N THR A 30 7.59 -7.18 8.71
CA THR A 30 9.05 -7.28 8.69
C THR A 30 9.70 -6.03 8.10
N LEU A 31 9.14 -5.49 7.00
CA LEU A 31 9.61 -4.24 6.41
C LEU A 31 9.40 -3.05 7.34
N LYS A 32 8.25 -2.97 8.01
CA LYS A 32 7.93 -1.92 8.99
C LYS A 32 8.88 -1.97 10.19
N GLN A 33 9.23 -3.15 10.69
CA GLN A 33 10.21 -3.30 11.77
C GLN A 33 11.62 -2.82 11.36
N ARG A 34 12.01 -3.04 10.10
CA ARG A 34 13.34 -2.66 9.60
C ARG A 34 13.46 -1.19 9.21
N LEU A 35 12.40 -0.62 8.64
CA LEU A 35 12.38 0.74 8.11
C LEU A 35 11.73 1.74 9.07
N GLY A 36 11.03 1.27 10.10
CA GLY A 36 10.40 2.11 11.12
C GLY A 36 9.36 3.06 10.54
N ASP A 37 9.41 4.31 10.98
CA ASP A 37 8.49 5.37 10.53
C ASP A 37 8.72 5.79 9.07
N ALA A 38 9.86 5.42 8.49
CA ALA A 38 10.11 5.60 7.07
C ALA A 38 9.39 4.57 6.18
N PHE A 39 8.45 3.77 6.71
CA PHE A 39 7.62 2.87 5.90
C PHE A 39 6.13 3.06 6.18
N GLU A 40 5.40 3.63 5.22
CA GLU A 40 3.94 3.75 5.26
C GLU A 40 3.32 2.50 4.65
N VAL A 41 2.32 1.92 5.31
CA VAL A 41 1.60 0.74 4.79
C VAL A 41 0.13 1.08 4.66
N ILE A 42 -0.39 0.95 3.45
CA ILE A 42 -1.80 1.06 3.12
C ILE A 42 -2.34 -0.36 2.95
N GLU A 43 -3.11 -0.82 3.92
CA GLU A 43 -3.83 -2.09 3.83
C GLU A 43 -5.30 -1.83 3.46
N ILE A 44 -5.78 -2.52 2.43
CA ILE A 44 -7.16 -2.45 1.96
C ILE A 44 -7.87 -3.74 2.35
N ASP A 45 -9.03 -3.62 2.98
CA ASP A 45 -9.84 -4.78 3.36
C ASP A 45 -10.38 -5.51 2.11
N SER A 46 -10.04 -6.79 1.99
CA SER A 46 -10.56 -7.70 0.96
C SER A 46 -11.31 -8.91 1.54
N ARG A 47 -11.69 -8.84 2.82
CA ARG A 47 -12.52 -9.86 3.46
C ARG A 47 -13.91 -9.90 2.82
N PRO A 48 -14.62 -11.04 2.88
CA PRO A 48 -16.01 -11.13 2.42
C PRO A 48 -16.88 -10.05 3.09
N GLY A 49 -17.58 -9.26 2.28
CA GLY A 49 -18.44 -8.17 2.76
C GLY A 49 -17.72 -6.83 2.98
N ASN A 50 -16.46 -6.68 2.56
CA ASN A 50 -15.75 -5.40 2.63
C ASN A 50 -16.49 -4.29 1.86
N PRO A 51 -16.40 -3.04 2.31
CA PRO A 51 -17.11 -1.91 1.68
C PRO A 51 -16.63 -1.60 0.26
N GLY A 52 -15.43 -2.04 -0.13
CA GLY A 52 -14.85 -1.80 -1.46
C GLY A 52 -15.28 -2.81 -2.53
N GLY A 53 -15.98 -3.89 -2.15
CA GLY A 53 -16.37 -4.97 -3.05
C GLY A 53 -15.17 -5.69 -3.68
N PHE A 54 -14.09 -5.89 -2.91
CA PHE A 54 -12.92 -6.64 -3.33
C PHE A 54 -13.08 -8.15 -3.05
N GLY A 55 -12.51 -8.99 -3.92
CA GLY A 55 -12.45 -10.42 -3.70
C GLY A 55 -11.27 -10.82 -2.83
N ARG A 56 -11.33 -12.02 -2.20
CA ARG A 56 -10.19 -12.57 -1.42
C ARG A 56 -8.93 -12.85 -2.25
N MET A 57 -9.06 -12.82 -3.58
CA MET A 57 -7.95 -12.98 -4.52
C MET A 57 -7.42 -11.65 -5.04
N ALA A 58 -7.94 -10.51 -4.56
CA ALA A 58 -7.46 -9.18 -4.91
C ALA A 58 -5.97 -9.05 -4.54
N HIS A 59 -5.16 -8.58 -5.48
CA HIS A 59 -3.71 -8.45 -5.35
C HIS A 59 -3.22 -7.10 -5.90
N SER A 60 -3.68 -6.73 -7.09
CA SER A 60 -3.17 -5.57 -7.82
C SER A 60 -3.85 -4.27 -7.39
N VAL A 61 -3.42 -3.70 -6.25
CA VAL A 61 -4.01 -2.49 -5.65
C VAL A 61 -4.05 -1.30 -6.62
N LEU A 62 -3.01 -1.11 -7.44
CA LEU A 62 -2.87 0.07 -8.30
C LEU A 62 -3.29 -0.15 -9.76
N THR A 63 -3.74 -1.37 -10.12
CA THR A 63 -4.15 -1.69 -11.49
C THR A 63 -5.52 -2.37 -11.52
N ASP A 64 -5.59 -3.69 -11.32
CA ASP A 64 -6.78 -4.50 -11.61
C ASP A 64 -7.97 -4.15 -10.72
N GLU A 65 -7.70 -3.70 -9.50
CA GLU A 65 -8.72 -3.42 -8.49
C GLU A 65 -9.10 -1.93 -8.42
N VAL A 66 -8.53 -1.10 -9.29
CA VAL A 66 -8.82 0.34 -9.31
C VAL A 66 -10.14 0.61 -10.04
N ARG A 67 -11.06 1.25 -9.33
CA ARG A 67 -12.29 1.80 -9.90
C ARG A 67 -12.29 3.29 -9.60
N GLU A 68 -12.30 4.13 -10.64
CA GLU A 68 -12.16 5.60 -10.53
C GLU A 68 -13.46 6.25 -10.01
N VAL A 69 -13.83 5.89 -8.79
CA VAL A 69 -15.00 6.38 -8.06
C VAL A 69 -14.52 6.88 -6.72
N ASP A 70 -14.87 8.11 -6.36
CA ASP A 70 -14.45 8.71 -5.09
C ASP A 70 -14.92 7.87 -3.90
N GLY A 71 -14.00 7.69 -2.94
CA GLY A 71 -14.23 6.81 -1.78
C GLY A 71 -13.98 5.32 -2.05
N GLN A 72 -13.66 4.92 -3.28
CA GLN A 72 -13.23 3.55 -3.55
C GLN A 72 -11.80 3.33 -3.01
N PRO A 73 -11.55 2.33 -2.14
CA PRO A 73 -10.28 2.25 -1.40
C PRO A 73 -9.01 2.13 -2.25
N ALA A 74 -9.06 1.41 -3.38
CA ALA A 74 -7.93 1.26 -4.28
C ALA A 74 -7.64 2.56 -5.06
N TYR A 75 -8.67 3.33 -5.41
CA TYR A 75 -8.52 4.63 -6.03
C TYR A 75 -7.95 5.67 -5.07
N GLU A 76 -8.41 5.69 -3.81
CA GLU A 76 -7.82 6.55 -2.77
C GLU A 76 -6.35 6.17 -2.49
N ALA A 77 -6.04 4.87 -2.46
CA ALA A 77 -4.67 4.41 -2.34
C ALA A 77 -3.77 4.87 -3.51
N ARG A 78 -4.32 4.86 -4.74
CA ARG A 78 -3.63 5.40 -5.92
C ARG A 78 -3.38 6.91 -5.80
N LYS A 79 -4.38 7.69 -5.36
CA LYS A 79 -4.21 9.14 -5.11
C LYS A 79 -3.10 9.40 -4.09
N ARG A 80 -3.08 8.63 -2.99
CA ARG A 80 -2.04 8.74 -1.95
C ARG A 80 -0.63 8.45 -2.49
N VAL A 81 -0.49 7.44 -3.35
CA VAL A 81 0.80 7.13 -4.02
C VAL A 81 1.24 8.29 -4.91
N VAL A 82 0.33 8.85 -5.71
CA VAL A 82 0.65 10.00 -6.57
C VAL A 82 1.10 11.19 -5.74
N GLU A 83 0.36 11.54 -4.68
CA GLU A 83 0.73 12.63 -3.78
C GLU A 83 2.13 12.42 -3.16
N PHE A 84 2.40 11.20 -2.67
CA PHE A 84 3.69 10.85 -2.09
C PHE A 84 4.86 11.00 -3.08
N LEU A 85 4.66 10.61 -4.35
CA LEU A 85 5.66 10.78 -5.39
C LEU A 85 5.84 12.27 -5.77
N THR A 86 4.74 13.02 -5.89
CA THR A 86 4.78 14.47 -6.19
C THR A 86 5.56 15.25 -5.14
N GLN A 87 5.36 14.95 -3.85
CA GLN A 87 6.08 15.60 -2.74
C GLN A 87 7.60 15.41 -2.77
N ARG A 88 8.13 14.46 -3.55
CA ARG A 88 9.57 14.14 -3.60
C ARG A 88 10.25 14.38 -4.93
N LEU A 89 9.46 14.56 -5.97
CA LEU A 89 9.96 14.87 -7.31
C LEU A 89 9.92 16.37 -7.62
N THR A 90 9.55 17.19 -6.63
CA THR A 90 9.51 18.66 -6.70
C THR A 90 10.53 19.22 -5.71
#